data_AF-A0A6B3G7W4-F1
#
_entry.id   AF-A0A6B3G7W4-F1
#
_cell.length_a   1.000
_cell.length_b   1.000
_cell.length_c   1.000
_cell.angle_alpha   90.00
_cell.angle_beta   90.00
_cell.angle_gamma   90.00
#
_symmetry.space_group_name_H-M   'P 1'
#
loop_
_entity.id
_entity.type
_entity.pdbx_description
1 polymer ?
#
loop_
_entity_poly.entity_id
_entity_poly.type
_entity_poly.pdbx_seq_one_letter_code
_entity_poly.pdbx_strand_id
1 'polypeptide(L)'
;DVRDTAGLAGGRFLLDASDSGARCTPTTRSADLALDVAELSTLYLGDESVRRLVDLGRVEELRPGAATTADAVFRTGRRPWCPDGF
;
A
#
# COMPACT_ATOMS: atom_id res chain seq x y z
N ASP A 1 -7.08 1.68 4.85
CA ASP A 1 -7.53 0.90 6.01
C ASP A 1 -6.69 -0.36 6.03
N VAL A 2 -5.73 -0.43 6.95
CA VAL A 2 -4.81 -1.56 7.07
C VAL A 2 -5.40 -2.50 8.11
N ARG A 3 -5.74 -3.72 7.65
CA ARG A 3 -6.23 -4.80 8.48
C ARG A 3 -5.02 -5.62 8.93
N ASP A 4 -4.99 -5.98 10.21
CA ASP A 4 -3.94 -6.81 10.78
C ASP A 4 -4.54 -7.68 11.87
N THR A 5 -4.53 -8.99 11.64
CA THR A 5 -5.09 -9.98 12.58
C THR A 5 -4.30 -10.01 13.88
N ALA A 6 -3.00 -9.71 13.86
CA ALA A 6 -2.17 -9.66 15.06
C ALA A 6 -2.41 -8.38 15.89
N GLY A 7 -3.06 -7.37 15.31
CA GLY A 7 -3.42 -6.13 16.00
C GLY A 7 -2.25 -5.20 16.30
N LEU A 8 -1.10 -5.38 15.63
CA LEU A 8 0.13 -4.63 15.91
C LEU A 8 0.28 -3.39 15.02
N ALA A 9 -0.17 -3.48 13.77
CA ALA A 9 0.00 -2.46 12.74
C ALA A 9 -1.31 -2.01 12.07
N GLY A 10 -2.44 -2.56 12.52
CA GLY A 10 -3.75 -2.23 11.99
C GLY A 10 -4.14 -0.78 12.25
N GLY A 11 -4.93 -0.21 11.34
CA GLY A 11 -5.47 1.14 11.50
C GLY A 11 -5.68 1.89 10.20
N ARG A 12 -5.95 3.18 10.32
CA ARG A 12 -6.18 4.05 9.17
C ARG A 12 -5.15 5.15 9.09
N PHE A 13 -4.54 5.26 7.92
CA PHE A 13 -3.41 6.13 7.69
C PHE A 13 -3.67 6.98 6.44
N LEU A 14 -3.27 8.24 6.52
CA LEU A 14 -3.10 9.11 5.38
C LEU A 14 -1.63 9.01 4.96
N LEU A 15 -1.41 8.49 3.76
CA LEU A 15 -0.13 8.56 3.07
C LEU A 15 -0.17 9.76 2.12
N ASP A 16 0.56 10.81 2.46
CA ASP A 16 0.74 12.00 1.64
C ASP A 16 2.13 11.93 1.01
N ALA A 17 2.19 11.80 -0.31
CA ALA A 17 3.42 11.57 -1.06
C ALA A 17 3.53 12.56 -2.22
N SER A 18 4.75 13.09 -2.40
CA SER A 18 5.13 14.00 -3.48
C SER A 18 6.57 13.73 -3.90
N ASP A 19 7.04 14.41 -4.94
CA ASP A 19 8.43 14.35 -5.39
C ASP A 19 9.43 14.82 -4.32
N SER A 20 8.98 15.58 -3.32
CA SER A 20 9.82 16.06 -2.21
C SER A 20 9.90 15.10 -1.01
N GLY A 21 9.13 14.01 -1.02
CA GLY A 21 9.07 13.03 0.05
C GLY A 21 7.64 12.60 0.40
N ALA A 22 7.54 11.79 1.45
CA ALA A 22 6.28 11.24 1.92
C ALA A 22 6.10 11.37 3.44
N ARG A 23 4.86 11.50 3.87
CA ARG A 23 4.43 11.49 5.27
C ARG A 23 3.29 10.49 5.45
N CYS A 24 3.39 9.67 6.49
CA CYS A 24 2.33 8.76 6.90
C CYS A 24 1.85 9.13 8.30
N THR A 25 0.55 9.40 8.46
CA THR A 25 -0.04 9.75 9.77
C THR A 25 -1.36 9.03 10.00
N PRO A 26 -1.69 8.63 11.24
CA PRO A 26 -3.02 8.16 11.58
C PRO A 26 -4.10 9.17 11.18
N THR A 27 -5.27 8.69 10.74
CA THR A 27 -6.37 9.56 10.32
C THR A 27 -7.74 8.92 10.57
N THR A 28 -8.77 9.75 10.71
CA THR A 28 -10.19 9.35 10.79
C THR A 28 -10.95 9.54 9.48
N ARG A 29 -10.29 10.04 8.43
CA ARG A 29 -10.88 10.23 7.10
C ARG A 29 -11.45 8.92 6.54
N SER A 30 -12.37 8.98 5.58
CA SER A 30 -12.73 7.80 4.79
C SER A 30 -11.48 7.26 4.09
N ALA A 31 -11.31 5.93 4.12
CA ALA A 31 -10.18 5.28 3.47
C ALA A 31 -10.42 5.18 1.97
N ASP A 32 -9.35 5.33 1.21
CA ASP A 32 -9.36 5.18 -0.25
C ASP A 32 -9.15 3.72 -0.69
N LEU A 33 -8.37 2.96 0.10
CA LEU A 33 -8.09 1.54 -0.08
C LEU A 33 -8.26 0.80 1.26
N ALA A 34 -8.67 -0.46 1.22
CA ALA A 34 -8.56 -1.39 2.35
C ALA A 34 -7.78 -2.65 1.96
N LEU A 35 -6.90 -3.12 2.85
CA LEU A 35 -6.01 -4.25 2.58
C LEU A 35 -5.47 -4.84 3.87
N ASP A 36 -5.02 -6.09 3.81
CA ASP A 36 -4.25 -6.69 4.89
C ASP A 36 -2.82 -6.13 4.92
N VAL A 37 -2.20 -6.08 6.11
CA VAL A 37 -0.81 -5.65 6.29
C VAL A 37 0.17 -6.48 5.44
N ALA A 38 -0.11 -7.76 5.20
CA ALA A 38 0.70 -8.61 4.32
C ALA A 38 0.69 -8.13 2.86
N GLU A 39 -0.44 -7.60 2.37
CA GLU A 39 -0.53 -6.99 1.03
C GLU A 39 0.26 -5.69 0.98
N LEU A 40 0.17 -4.87 2.04
CA LEU A 40 0.98 -3.66 2.15
C LEU A 40 2.48 -3.99 2.12
N SER A 41 2.91 -5.06 2.81
CA SER A 41 4.31 -5.52 2.76
C SER A 41 4.74 -5.95 1.37
N THR A 42 3.86 -6.62 0.62
CA THR A 42 4.13 -7.02 -0.77
C THR A 42 4.35 -5.81 -1.69
N LEU A 43 3.61 -4.72 -1.44
CA LEU A 43 3.71 -3.47 -2.20
C LEU A 43 4.91 -2.61 -1.78
N TYR A 44 5.41 -2.76 -0.56
CA TYR A 44 6.30 -1.80 0.10
C TYR A 44 7.62 -1.55 -0.65
N LEU A 45 8.18 -2.58 -1.29
CA LEU A 45 9.43 -2.47 -2.05
C LEU A 45 9.20 -2.11 -3.54
N GLY A 46 7.94 -2.04 -3.97
CA GLY A 46 7.55 -1.52 -5.28
C GLY A 46 7.65 -2.48 -6.47
N ASP A 47 7.84 -3.79 -6.25
CA ASP A 47 7.81 -4.79 -7.32
C ASP A 47 6.38 -5.14 -7.78
N GLU A 48 5.45 -5.17 -6.83
CA GLU A 48 4.07 -5.61 -7.07
C GLU A 48 3.15 -4.44 -7.40
N SER A 49 2.07 -4.73 -8.15
CA SER A 49 1.08 -3.73 -8.55
C SER A 49 -0.15 -3.72 -7.64
N VAL A 50 -0.52 -2.53 -7.15
CA VAL A 50 -1.75 -2.31 -6.39
C VAL A 50 -2.97 -2.69 -7.22
N ARG A 51 -2.99 -2.30 -8.50
CA ARG A 51 -4.10 -2.64 -9.41
C ARG A 51 -4.27 -4.14 -9.57
N ARG A 52 -3.16 -4.87 -9.72
CA ARG A 52 -3.19 -6.34 -9.81
C ARG A 52 -3.75 -6.96 -8.52
N LEU A 53 -3.39 -6.44 -7.35
CA LEU A 53 -3.95 -6.93 -6.09
C LEU A 53 -5.44 -6.61 -5.92
N VAL A 54 -5.92 -5.51 -6.50
CA VAL A 54 -7.36 -5.21 -6.59
C VAL A 54 -8.08 -6.19 -7.53
N ASP A 55 -7.54 -6.45 -8.72
CA ASP A 55 -8.11 -7.40 -9.68
C ASP A 55 -8.18 -8.83 -9.09
N LEU A 56 -7.25 -9.17 -8.20
CA LEU A 56 -7.21 -10.44 -7.47
C LEU A 56 -8.09 -10.47 -6.20
N GLY A 57 -8.75 -9.36 -5.85
CA GLY A 57 -9.58 -9.24 -4.66
C GLY A 57 -8.82 -9.24 -3.33
N ARG A 58 -7.49 -9.01 -3.36
CA ARG A 58 -6.63 -8.94 -2.17
C ARG A 58 -6.58 -7.52 -1.58
N VAL A 59 -6.78 -6.51 -2.42
CA VAL A 59 -6.95 -5.10 -2.03
C VAL A 59 -8.35 -4.64 -2.46
N GLU A 60 -9.02 -3.89 -1.61
CA GLU A 60 -10.34 -3.33 -1.87
C GLU A 60 -10.21 -1.83 -2.21
N GLU A 61 -10.67 -1.44 -3.39
CA GLU A 61 -10.76 -0.03 -3.79
C GLU A 61 -12.06 0.58 -3.26
N LEU A 62 -11.94 1.51 -2.31
CA LEU A 62 -13.09 2.17 -1.66
C LEU A 62 -13.44 3.50 -2.32
N ARG A 63 -12.45 4.17 -2.90
CA ARG A 63 -12.64 5.38 -3.72
C ARG A 63 -12.21 5.08 -5.15
N PRO A 64 -13.09 5.25 -6.16
CA PRO A 64 -12.73 5.04 -7.55
C PRO A 64 -11.46 5.80 -7.96
N GLY A 65 -10.52 5.09 -8.59
CA GLY A 65 -9.24 5.62 -9.05
C GLY A 65 -8.12 5.62 -8.01
N ALA A 66 -8.41 5.34 -6.74
CA ALA A 66 -7.40 5.26 -5.68
C ALA A 66 -6.34 4.17 -5.96
N ALA A 67 -6.74 3.04 -6.54
CA ALA A 67 -5.81 1.97 -6.87
C ALA A 67 -4.77 2.43 -7.88
N THR A 68 -5.18 3.23 -8.88
CA THR A 68 -4.26 3.77 -9.90
C THR A 68 -3.28 4.77 -9.30
N THR A 69 -3.76 5.67 -8.43
CA THR A 69 -2.88 6.63 -7.73
C THR A 69 -1.89 5.90 -6.83
N ALA A 70 -2.35 4.93 -6.04
CA ALA A 70 -1.48 4.15 -5.15
C ALA A 70 -0.45 3.33 -5.94
N ASP A 71 -0.83 2.76 -7.08
CA ASP A 71 0.07 2.02 -7.98
C ASP A 71 1.20 2.90 -8.54
N ALA A 72 0.98 4.21 -8.65
CA ALA A 72 2.04 5.16 -9.00
C ALA A 72 2.93 5.52 -7.80
N VAL A 73 2.34 5.65 -6.61
CA VAL A 73 3.06 5.98 -5.37
C VAL A 73 3.98 4.83 -4.92
N PHE A 74 3.53 3.58 -5.01
CA PHE A 74 4.31 2.43 -4.53
C PHE A 74 5.33 1.91 -5.55
N ARG A 75 5.15 2.16 -6.85
CA ARG A 75 6.08 1.66 -7.86
C ARG A 75 7.44 2.35 -7.80
N THR A 76 8.49 1.55 -7.93
CA THR A 76 9.86 2.03 -8.00
C THR A 76 10.44 1.79 -9.40
N GLY A 77 11.44 2.60 -9.79
CA GLY A 77 12.04 2.50 -11.13
C GLY A 77 12.85 1.23 -11.39
N ARG A 78 13.11 0.42 -10.35
CA ARG A 78 13.90 -0.81 -10.43
C ARG A 78 13.31 -1.84 -9.48
N ARG A 79 13.27 -3.09 -9.91
CA ARG A 79 12.83 -4.20 -9.05
C ARG A 79 13.74 -4.30 -7.81
N PRO A 80 13.18 -4.52 -6.62
CA PRO A 80 13.96 -4.80 -5.42
C PRO A 80 14.68 -6.15 -5.54
N TRP A 81 15.82 -6.27 -4.88
CA TRP A 81 16.65 -7.47 -4.91
C TRP A 81 17.40 -7.64 -3.58
N CYS A 82 17.54 -8.89 -3.15
CA CYS A 82 18.37 -9.27 -2.01
C CYS A 82 19.44 -10.26 -2.48
N PRO A 83 20.75 -9.94 -2.36
CA PRO A 83 21.83 -10.87 -2.68
C PRO A 83 21.95 -12.03 -1.69
N ASP A 84 21.51 -11.81 -0.45
CA ASP A 84 21.77 -12.69 0.67
C ASP A 84 20.59 -13.63 0.92
N GLY A 85 20.86 -14.84 1.41
CA GLY A 85 19.86 -15.88 1.69
C GLY A 85 19.87 -16.29 3.17
N PHE A 86 19.40 -15.41 4.04
CA PHE A 86 19.24 -15.65 5.48
C PHE A 86 17.79 -16.01 5.84
#